data_AF-A0A953CCP0-F1
#
_entry.id   AF-A0A953CCP0-F1
#
_cell.length_a   1.000
_cell.length_b   1.000
_cell.length_c   1.000
_cell.angle_alpha   90.00
_cell.angle_beta   90.00
_cell.angle_gamma   90.00
#
_symmetry.space_group_name_H-M   'P 1'
#
loop_
_entity.id
_entity.type
_entity.pdbx_description
1 polymer ?
#
loop_
_entity_poly.entity_id
_entity_poly.type
_entity_poly.pdbx_seq_one_letter_code
_entity_poly.pdbx_strand_id
1 'polypeptide(L)' 'MKILELNTGLFPDAQTVSAALRQLAPAHAVESIDVSACPRRQGLDEEAWDRVVAAILSSDLTITI' A
#
# COMPACT_ATOMS: atom_id res chain seq x y z
N MET A 1 8.65 -2.10 12.96
CA MET A 1 7.74 -2.91 12.11
C MET A 1 7.76 -2.35 10.71
N LYS A 2 7.65 -3.22 9.72
CA LYS A 2 7.41 -2.86 8.33
C LYS A 2 5.90 -2.79 8.09
N ILE A 3 5.39 -1.59 7.89
CA ILE A 3 3.99 -1.31 7.60
C ILE A 3 3.87 -1.06 6.10
N LEU A 4 2.96 -1.76 5.43
CA LEU A 4 2.60 -1.53 4.04
C LEU A 4 1.27 -0.77 3.98
N GLU A 5 1.28 0.38 3.33
CA GLU A 5 0.10 1.09 2.85
C GLU A 5 -0.21 0.61 1.43
N LEU A 6 -1.30 -0.12 1.24
CA LEU A 6 -1.75 -0.59 -0.06
C LEU A 6 -2.96 0.21 -0.52
N ASN A 7 -2.74 1.20 -1.39
CA ASN A 7 -3.79 2.05 -1.93
C ASN A 7 -4.48 1.38 -3.14
N THR A 8 -5.68 0.89 -2.91
CA THR A 8 -6.63 0.33 -3.86
C THR A 8 -7.62 1.35 -4.40
N GLY A 9 -7.72 2.53 -3.78
CA GLY A 9 -8.66 3.59 -4.15
C GLY A 9 -10.11 3.27 -3.82
N LEU A 10 -10.34 2.30 -2.92
CA LEU A 10 -11.68 1.86 -2.51
C LEU A 10 -12.04 2.32 -1.10
N PHE A 11 -11.09 2.83 -0.31
CA PHE A 11 -11.37 3.30 1.04
C PHE A 11 -11.82 4.77 1.03
N PRO A 12 -13.01 5.07 1.58
CA PRO A 12 -13.60 6.41 1.49
C PRO A 12 -12.76 7.53 2.13
N ASP A 13 -11.99 7.22 3.18
CA ASP A 13 -11.21 8.18 3.96
C ASP A 13 -9.70 7.84 3.94
N ALA A 14 -9.17 7.57 2.74
CA ALA A 14 -7.77 7.23 2.55
C ALA A 14 -6.83 8.33 3.09
N GLN A 15 -7.21 9.60 2.94
CA GLN A 15 -6.40 10.75 3.37
C GLN A 15 -6.10 10.75 4.88
N THR A 16 -7.10 10.43 5.71
CA THR A 16 -6.92 10.38 7.16
C THR A 16 -5.98 9.24 7.55
N VAL A 17 -6.12 8.08 6.91
CA VAL A 17 -5.23 6.92 7.16
C VAL A 17 -3.80 7.22 6.71
N SER A 18 -3.60 7.78 5.51
CA SER A 18 -2.27 8.20 5.04
C SER A 18 -1.64 9.28 5.94
N ALA A 19 -2.45 10.17 6.51
CA ALA A 19 -1.97 11.16 7.48
C ALA A 19 -1.50 10.49 8.79
N ALA A 20 -2.25 9.52 9.31
CA ALA A 20 -1.86 8.76 10.49
C ALA A 20 -0.58 7.94 10.24
N LEU A 21 -0.46 7.31 9.07
CA LEU A 21 0.74 6.54 8.70
C LEU A 21 2.00 7.39 8.62
N ARG A 22 1.89 8.62 8.11
CA ARG A 22 3.01 9.60 8.12
C ARG A 22 3.49 9.94 9.53
N GLN A 23 2.60 9.95 10.52
CA GLN A 23 2.98 10.17 11.93
C GLN A 23 3.70 8.95 12.53
N LEU A 24 3.49 7.75 11.98
CA LEU A 24 4.15 6.51 12.42
C LEU A 24 5.51 6.26 11.74
N ALA A 25 5.77 6.89 10.59
CA ALA A 25 7.03 6.77 9.84
C ALA A 25 8.33 7.04 10.63
N PRO A 26 8.37 7.89 11.68
CA PRO A 26 9.57 8.05 12.51
C PRO A 26 9.92 6.82 13.36
N ALA A 27 8.93 5.99 13.70
CA ALA A 27 9.10 4.82 14.57
C ALA A 27 9.00 3.48 13.81
N HIS A 28 8.45 3.50 12.60
CA HIS A 28 8.18 2.32 11.78
C HIS A 28 8.62 2.55 10.34
N ALA A 29 9.04 1.48 9.65
CA ALA A 29 9.28 1.54 8.22
C ALA A 29 7.94 1.48 7.50
N VAL A 30 7.53 2.57 6.85
CA VAL A 30 6.27 2.65 6.09
C VAL A 30 6.58 2.63 4.60
N GLU A 31 6.10 1.59 3.91
CA GLU A 31 6.15 1.44 2.46
C GLU A 31 4.76 1.71 1.88
N SER A 32 4.66 2.37 0.73
CA SER A 32 3.38 2.71 0.10
C SER A 32 3.34 2.23 -1.34
N ILE A 33 2.29 1.48 -1.69
CA ILE A 33 2.05 0.96 -3.04
C ILE A 33 0.66 1.39 -3.48
N ASP A 34 0.58 2.07 -4.62
CA ASP A 34 -0.67 2.46 -5.26
C ASP A 34 -1.01 1.51 -6.41
N VAL A 35 -2.05 0.69 -6.21
CA VAL A 35 -2.65 -0.16 -7.23
C VAL A 35 -3.92 0.44 -7.83
N SER A 36 -4.43 1.54 -7.25
CA SER A 36 -5.59 2.27 -7.77
C SER A 36 -5.30 2.96 -9.11
N ALA A 37 -4.04 3.32 -9.35
CA ALA A 37 -3.56 3.92 -10.58
C ALA A 37 -3.56 2.95 -11.79
N CYS A 38 -3.76 1.64 -11.57
CA CYS A 38 -3.76 0.67 -12.66
C CYS A 38 -5.07 0.71 -13.48
N PRO A 39 -5.01 0.83 -14.82
CA PRO A 39 -6.19 0.79 -15.66
C PRO A 39 -6.92 -0.55 -15.51
N ARG A 40 -8.22 -0.54 -15.18
CA ARG A 40 -9.03 -1.76 -14.98
C ARG A 40 -9.00 -2.75 -16.15
N ARG A 41 -8.74 -2.27 -17.37
CA ARG A 41 -8.66 -3.12 -18.58
C ARG A 41 -7.33 -3.83 -18.74
N GLN A 42 -6.26 -3.29 -18.16
CA GLN A 42 -4.90 -3.78 -18.33
C GLN A 42 -4.41 -4.52 -17.09
N GLY A 43 -4.92 -4.14 -15.91
CA GLY A 43 -4.46 -4.69 -14.64
C GLY A 43 -3.02 -4.30 -14.35
N LEU A 44 -2.49 -4.82 -13.24
CA LEU A 44 -1.05 -4.83 -12.99
C LEU A 44 -0.40 -5.88 -13.90
N ASP A 45 0.79 -5.58 -14.42
CA ASP A 45 1.62 -6.59 -15.06
C ASP A 45 2.20 -7.58 -14.02
N GLU A 46 2.80 -8.67 -14.50
CA GLU A 46 3.33 -9.75 -13.66
C GLU A 46 4.43 -9.25 -12.71
N GLU A 47 5.33 -8.39 -13.21
CA GLU A 47 6.39 -7.80 -12.38
C GLU A 47 5.83 -6.88 -11.28
N ALA A 48 4.80 -6.09 -11.58
CA ALA A 48 4.13 -5.25 -10.61
C ALA A 48 3.39 -6.10 -9.58
N TRP A 49 2.75 -7.19 -10.00
CA TRP A 49 2.16 -8.17 -9.09
C TRP A 49 3.19 -8.78 -8.15
N ASP A 50 4.34 -9.19 -8.67
CA ASP A 50 5.43 -9.73 -7.86
C ASP A 50 5.91 -8.73 -6.82
N ARG A 51 6.02 -7.43 -7.19
CA ARG A 51 6.34 -6.37 -6.23
C ARG A 51 5.28 -6.23 -5.13
N VAL A 52 4.00 -6.23 -5.49
CA VAL A 52 2.91 -6.13 -4.49
C VAL A 52 2.93 -7.34 -3.55
N VAL A 53 3.05 -8.55 -4.10
CA VAL A 53 3.10 -9.79 -3.31
C VAL A 53 4.32 -9.80 -2.39
N ALA A 54 5.51 -9.45 -2.89
CA ALA A 54 6.72 -9.37 -2.08
C ALA A 54 6.60 -8.34 -0.95
N ALA A 55 5.97 -7.19 -1.21
CA ALA A 55 5.73 -6.16 -0.20
C ALA A 55 4.79 -6.66 0.90
N ILE A 56 3.68 -7.33 0.52
CA ILE A 56 2.74 -7.93 1.47
C ILE A 56 3.44 -8.98 2.34
N LEU A 57 4.14 -9.93 1.71
CA LEU A 57 4.81 -11.03 2.39
C LEU A 57 5.95 -10.59 3.32
N SER A 58 6.58 -9.45 3.03
CA SER A 58 7.66 -8.90 3.86
C SER A 58 7.16 -7.93 4.94
N SER A 59 5.88 -7.53 4.90
CA SER A 59 5.30 -6.59 5.87
C SER A 59 4.88 -7.29 7.17
N ASP A 60 5.06 -6.61 8.29
CA ASP A 60 4.50 -7.04 9.59
C ASP A 60 3.01 -6.66 9.69
N LEU A 61 2.60 -5.60 8.97
CA LEU A 61 1.23 -5.08 8.95
C LEU A 61 0.93 -4.50 7.57
N THR A 62 -0.13 -4.98 6.93
CA THR A 62 -0.68 -4.38 5.71
C THR A 62 -1.96 -3.60 6.03
N ILE A 63 -2.03 -2.35 5.59
CA ILE A 63 -3.19 -1.47 5.70
C ILE A 63 -3.66 -1.16 4.28
N THR A 64 -4.88 -1.58 3.96
CA THR A 64 -5.48 -1.37 2.64
C THR A 64 -6.36 -0.13 2.68
N ILE A 65 -6.09 0.83 1.78
CA ILE A 65 -6.86 2.07 1.60
C ILE A 65 -7.32 2.25 0.16
#